data_AF-A0A3D5P801-F1
#
_entry.id   AF-A0A3D5P801-F1
#
_cell.length_a   1.000
_cell.length_b   1.000
_cell.length_c   1.000
_cell.angle_alpha   90.00
_cell.angle_beta   90.00
_cell.angle_gamma   90.00
#
_symmetry.space_group_name_H-M   'P 1'
#
loop_
_entity.id
_entity.type
_entity.pdbx_description
1 polymer ?
#
loop_
_entity_poly.entity_id
_entity_poly.type
_entity_poly.pdbx_seq_one_letter_code
_entity_poly.pdbx_strand_id
1 'polypeptide(L)'
;LVTFADLETFRAAMLWIMGSFSGATWESVTMVAVWVLPALTVLTAFARPLNLLSVGEQSAFHLGVDVRQLKIFLYVGTSFLVGVCVAGSGAIGFVGLVVPHALRLVGGSDHRWLLPACAMTGGGFLVFADTVARTVLTPAELPVGVVTALLGVPVFLWLLVRSEESL
;
A
#
# COMPACT_ATOMS: atom_id res chain seq x y z
N LEU A 1 -28.60 8.58 -12.47
CA LEU A 1 -27.25 8.40 -13.05
C LEU A 1 -26.84 6.92 -13.08
N VAL A 2 -27.15 6.09 -12.07
CA VAL A 2 -26.86 4.64 -12.09
C VAL A 2 -27.82 3.82 -12.99
N THR A 3 -29.04 4.31 -13.23
CA THR A 3 -30.06 3.62 -14.05
C THR A 3 -29.80 3.66 -15.57
N PHE A 4 -28.82 4.46 -16.05
CA PHE A 4 -28.54 4.66 -17.48
C PHE A 4 -27.18 4.10 -17.93
N ALA A 5 -26.42 3.48 -17.03
CA ALA A 5 -25.15 2.85 -17.40
C ALA A 5 -25.43 1.50 -18.05
N ASP A 6 -24.82 1.27 -19.22
CA ASP A 6 -24.78 -0.05 -19.84
C ASP A 6 -24.21 -1.08 -18.86
N LEU A 7 -24.76 -2.30 -18.86
CA LEU A 7 -24.43 -3.35 -17.89
C LEU A 7 -22.92 -3.67 -17.90
N GLU A 8 -22.31 -3.51 -19.07
CA GLU A 8 -20.88 -3.72 -19.30
C GLU A 8 -20.01 -2.66 -18.61
N THR A 9 -20.36 -1.38 -18.73
CA THR A 9 -19.65 -0.27 -18.07
C THR A 9 -19.73 -0.39 -16.55
N PHE A 10 -20.90 -0.79 -16.02
CA PHE A 10 -21.05 -1.03 -14.60
C PHE A 10 -20.17 -2.18 -14.10
N ARG A 11 -20.14 -3.30 -14.83
CA ARG A 11 -19.30 -4.45 -14.51
C ARG A 11 -17.81 -4.09 -14.56
N ALA A 12 -17.38 -3.36 -15.58
CA ALA A 12 -16.01 -2.88 -15.70
C ALA A 12 -15.59 -1.99 -14.53
N ALA A 13 -16.47 -1.04 -14.14
CA ALA A 13 -16.22 -0.17 -12.99
C ALA A 13 -16.13 -0.98 -11.68
N MET A 14 -17.01 -1.96 -11.46
CA MET A 14 -16.94 -2.84 -10.31
C MET A 14 -15.63 -3.63 -10.25
N LEU A 15 -15.20 -4.22 -11.37
CA LEU A 15 -13.95 -4.97 -11.44
C LEU A 15 -12.73 -4.09 -11.17
N TRP A 16 -12.74 -2.84 -11.66
CA TRP A 16 -11.68 -1.88 -11.39
C TRP A 16 -11.60 -1.50 -9.91
N ILE A 17 -12.74 -1.27 -9.26
CA ILE A 17 -12.81 -0.97 -7.81
C ILE A 17 -12.28 -2.14 -6.97
N MET A 18 -12.45 -3.39 -7.42
CA MET A 18 -11.95 -4.56 -6.69
C MET A 18 -10.44 -4.78 -6.81
N GLY A 19 -9.77 -4.09 -7.75
CA GLY A 19 -8.33 -4.18 -7.98
C GLY A 19 -7.89 -5.48 -8.67
N SER A 20 -7.18 -5.36 -9.79
CA SER A 20 -6.72 -6.51 -10.57
C SER A 20 -5.47 -6.17 -11.39
N PHE A 21 -4.59 -7.15 -11.58
CA PHE A 21 -3.46 -7.08 -12.50
C PHE A 21 -3.72 -7.81 -13.83
N SER A 22 -4.96 -8.21 -14.11
CA SER A 22 -5.31 -8.95 -15.34
C SER A 22 -5.08 -8.16 -16.63
N GLY A 23 -5.20 -6.83 -16.58
CA GLY A 23 -4.97 -5.92 -17.72
C GLY A 23 -3.55 -5.35 -17.83
N ALA A 24 -2.57 -5.87 -17.09
CA ALA A 24 -1.23 -5.30 -17.06
C ALA A 24 -0.49 -5.50 -18.40
N THR A 25 0.08 -4.41 -18.95
CA THR A 25 0.93 -4.43 -20.14
C THR A 25 2.30 -3.85 -19.80
N TRP A 26 3.32 -4.13 -20.61
CA TRP A 26 4.64 -3.53 -20.41
C TRP A 26 4.63 -2.01 -20.47
N GLU A 27 3.73 -1.43 -21.27
CA GLU A 27 3.53 0.02 -21.34
C GLU A 27 2.98 0.56 -20.02
N SER A 28 1.91 -0.04 -19.48
CA SER A 28 1.34 0.41 -18.20
C SER A 28 2.32 0.25 -17.03
N VAL A 29 3.06 -0.86 -17.01
CA VAL A 29 4.11 -1.11 -16.01
C VAL A 29 5.22 -0.06 -16.09
N THR A 30 5.68 0.26 -17.31
CA THR A 30 6.73 1.28 -17.50
C THR A 30 6.23 2.66 -17.07
N MET A 31 5.00 3.02 -17.43
CA MET A 31 4.38 4.29 -17.00
C MET A 31 4.31 4.38 -15.46
N VAL A 32 3.85 3.34 -14.77
CA VAL A 32 3.80 3.31 -13.30
C VAL A 32 5.20 3.39 -12.71
N ALA A 33 6.16 2.62 -13.25
CA ALA A 33 7.53 2.56 -12.72
C ALA A 33 8.26 3.91 -12.81
N VAL A 34 8.09 4.66 -13.91
CA VAL A 34 8.71 5.98 -14.10
C VAL A 34 8.31 6.96 -13.01
N TRP A 35 7.10 6.87 -12.48
CA TRP A 35 6.62 7.74 -11.40
C TRP A 35 6.86 7.17 -10.00
N VAL A 36 6.68 5.86 -9.82
CA VAL A 36 6.80 5.21 -8.51
C VAL A 36 8.26 5.15 -8.05
N LEU A 37 9.22 4.80 -8.93
CA LEU A 37 10.62 4.62 -8.52
C LEU A 37 11.26 5.92 -7.98
N PRO A 38 11.13 7.09 -8.66
CA PRO A 38 11.66 8.35 -8.13
C PRO A 38 10.93 8.76 -6.84
N ALA A 39 9.60 8.67 -6.80
CA ALA A 39 8.82 9.04 -5.62
C ALA A 39 9.20 8.19 -4.39
N LEU A 40 9.35 6.87 -4.58
CA LEU A 40 9.79 5.96 -3.54
C LEU A 40 11.21 6.28 -3.06
N THR A 41 12.13 6.58 -3.98
CA THR A 41 13.51 6.96 -3.64
C THR A 41 13.55 8.25 -2.82
N VAL A 42 12.76 9.24 -3.21
CA VAL A 42 12.66 10.51 -2.48
C VAL A 42 12.03 10.29 -1.10
N LEU A 43 10.93 9.54 -1.00
CA LEU A 43 10.27 9.27 0.28
C LEU A 43 11.14 8.47 1.26
N THR A 44 11.90 7.49 0.75
CA THR A 44 12.84 6.71 1.58
C THR A 44 13.99 7.55 2.14
N ALA A 45 14.38 8.63 1.45
CA ALA A 45 15.37 9.59 1.98
C ALA A 45 14.89 10.33 3.25
N PHE A 46 13.57 10.45 3.47
CA PHE A 46 12.98 11.05 4.67
C PHE A 46 12.89 10.10 5.88
N ALA A 47 13.48 8.90 5.81
CA ALA A 47 13.48 7.93 6.91
C ALA A 47 13.99 8.51 8.25
N ARG A 48 15.04 9.35 8.20
CA ARG A 48 15.61 9.99 9.40
C ARG A 48 14.62 10.97 10.07
N PRO A 49 14.09 11.99 9.35
CA PRO A 49 13.02 12.82 9.89
C PRO A 49 11.80 12.04 10.38
N LEU A 50 11.40 10.95 9.71
CA LEU A 50 10.30 10.10 10.17
C LEU A 50 10.59 9.45 11.53
N ASN A 51 11.81 8.96 11.74
CA ASN A 51 12.22 8.42 13.04
C ASN A 51 12.12 9.47 14.15
N LEU A 52 12.59 10.69 13.89
CA LEU A 52 12.50 11.78 14.87
C LEU A 52 11.04 12.13 15.16
N LEU A 53 10.21 12.20 14.12
CA LEU A 53 8.78 12.47 14.26
C LEU A 53 8.06 11.38 15.07
N SER A 54 8.50 10.12 14.97
CA SER A 54 7.92 9.00 15.72
C SER A 54 8.15 9.08 17.24
N VAL A 55 9.17 9.82 17.70
CA VAL A 55 9.41 10.09 19.12
C VAL A 55 8.46 11.17 19.64
N GLY A 56 8.09 12.12 18.77
CA GLY A 56 7.12 13.18 19.06
C GLY A 56 7.38 14.44 18.24
N GLU A 57 6.33 15.21 17.96
CA GLU A 57 6.44 16.43 17.15
C GLU A 57 7.33 17.48 17.79
N GLN A 58 7.22 17.69 19.12
CA GLN A 58 8.03 18.66 19.85
C GLN A 58 9.52 18.26 19.82
N SER A 59 9.83 17.00 20.09
CA SER A 59 11.21 16.48 20.05
C SER A 59 11.83 16.61 18.65
N ALA A 60 11.07 16.27 17.61
CA ALA A 60 11.53 16.43 16.22
C ALA A 60 11.82 17.90 15.88
N PHE A 61 10.94 18.81 16.30
CA PHE A 61 11.13 20.25 16.10
C PHE A 61 12.39 20.76 16.81
N HIS A 62 12.61 20.37 18.07
CA HIS A 62 13.83 20.75 18.81
C HIS A 62 15.12 20.17 18.22
N LEU A 63 15.03 19.06 17.49
CA LEU A 63 16.15 18.45 16.75
C LEU A 63 16.35 19.04 15.35
N GLY A 64 15.64 20.13 15.01
CA GLY A 64 15.82 20.89 13.77
C GLY A 64 14.99 20.41 12.59
N VAL A 65 14.01 19.53 12.81
CA VAL A 65 13.08 19.11 11.75
C VAL A 65 11.97 20.14 11.60
N ASP A 66 11.78 20.68 10.39
CA ASP A 66 10.55 21.41 10.06
C ASP A 66 9.39 20.41 9.92
N VAL A 67 8.73 20.11 11.04
CA VAL A 67 7.64 19.13 11.14
C VAL A 67 6.47 19.47 10.22
N ARG A 68 6.18 20.76 10.02
CA ARG A 68 5.07 21.20 9.17
C ARG A 68 5.39 20.92 7.70
N GLN A 69 6.54 21.34 7.22
CA GLN A 69 6.95 21.11 5.84
C GLN A 69 7.12 19.61 5.55
N LEU A 70 7.71 18.87 6.50
CA LEU A 70 7.85 17.42 6.40
C LEU A 70 6.48 16.74 6.20
N LYS A 71 5.49 17.04 7.05
CA LYS A 71 4.14 16.45 6.93
C LYS A 71 3.50 16.76 5.57
N ILE A 72 3.57 18.01 5.11
CA ILE A 72 3.03 18.41 3.81
C ILE A 72 3.70 17.61 2.68
N PHE A 73 5.03 17.54 2.69
CA PHE A 73 5.77 16.81 1.67
C PHE A 73 5.43 15.32 1.66
N LEU A 74 5.34 14.70 2.84
CA LEU A 74 4.94 13.30 2.97
C LEU A 74 3.52 13.08 2.47
N TYR A 75 2.54 13.88 2.88
CA TYR A 75 1.16 13.72 2.44
C TYR A 75 1.00 13.87 0.93
N VAL A 76 1.63 14.87 0.33
CA VAL A 76 1.59 15.07 -1.13
C VAL A 76 2.31 13.92 -1.84
N GLY A 77 3.50 13.54 -1.40
CA GLY A 77 4.29 12.47 -2.01
C GLY A 77 3.62 11.11 -1.91
N THR A 78 3.08 10.74 -0.74
CA THR A 78 2.37 9.46 -0.56
C THR A 78 1.06 9.45 -1.32
N SER A 79 0.31 10.56 -1.36
CA SER A 79 -0.94 10.64 -2.13
C SER A 79 -0.69 10.51 -3.62
N PHE A 80 0.37 11.14 -4.13
CA PHE A 80 0.81 10.97 -5.52
C PHE A 80 1.18 9.52 -5.83
N LEU A 81 2.02 8.91 -4.99
CA LEU A 81 2.47 7.52 -5.17
C LEU A 81 1.29 6.54 -5.15
N VAL A 82 0.41 6.65 -4.16
CA VAL A 82 -0.79 5.81 -4.06
C VAL A 82 -1.72 6.06 -5.25
N GLY A 83 -1.90 7.31 -5.67
CA GLY A 83 -2.72 7.66 -6.83
C GLY A 83 -2.25 6.99 -8.12
N VAL A 84 -0.93 7.00 -8.39
CA VAL A 84 -0.34 6.32 -9.55
C VAL A 84 -0.57 4.81 -9.48
N CYS A 85 -0.33 4.20 -8.31
CA CYS A 85 -0.56 2.77 -8.12
C CYS A 85 -2.03 2.40 -8.34
N VAL A 86 -2.97 3.09 -7.70
CA VAL A 86 -4.41 2.81 -7.80
C VAL A 86 -4.94 3.06 -9.22
N ALA A 87 -4.43 4.07 -9.93
CA ALA A 87 -4.79 4.29 -11.32
C ALA A 87 -4.41 3.10 -12.22
N GLY A 88 -3.26 2.48 -11.96
CA GLY A 88 -2.74 1.35 -12.75
C GLY A 88 -3.28 -0.03 -12.34
N SER A 89 -3.60 -0.24 -11.05
CA SER A 89 -4.00 -1.56 -10.52
C SER A 89 -5.42 -1.64 -9.98
N GLY A 90 -6.14 -0.53 -9.92
CA GLY A 90 -7.37 -0.41 -9.14
C GLY A 90 -7.10 -0.35 -7.63
N ALA A 91 -8.18 -0.34 -6.83
CA ALA A 91 -8.06 -0.20 -5.38
C ALA A 91 -7.70 -1.54 -4.71
N ILE A 92 -6.49 -1.63 -4.16
CA ILE A 92 -6.02 -2.80 -3.42
C ILE A 92 -5.81 -2.42 -1.95
N GLY A 93 -6.55 -3.09 -1.06
CA GLY A 93 -6.52 -2.84 0.39
C GLY A 93 -5.56 -3.75 1.16
N PHE A 94 -5.44 -3.46 2.46
CA PHE A 94 -4.75 -4.24 3.50
C PHE A 94 -3.22 -4.37 3.41
N VAL A 95 -2.61 -4.32 2.21
CA VAL A 95 -1.15 -4.46 2.06
C VAL A 95 -0.40 -3.42 2.92
N GLY A 96 -0.84 -2.16 2.86
CA GLY A 96 -0.26 -1.05 3.62
C GLY A 96 -0.51 -1.10 5.13
N LEU A 97 -1.33 -2.03 5.62
CA LEU A 97 -1.54 -2.27 7.05
C LEU A 97 -0.76 -3.51 7.50
N VAL A 98 -0.94 -4.62 6.79
CA VAL A 98 -0.39 -5.94 7.15
C VAL A 98 1.13 -5.94 7.08
N VAL A 99 1.70 -5.49 5.95
CA VAL A 99 3.14 -5.58 5.69
C VAL A 99 3.98 -4.74 6.67
N PRO A 100 3.73 -3.42 6.84
CA PRO A 100 4.54 -2.64 7.78
C PRO A 100 4.38 -3.10 9.22
N HIS A 101 3.20 -3.61 9.61
CA HIS A 101 3.01 -4.10 10.95
C HIS A 101 3.77 -5.41 11.19
N ALA A 102 3.69 -6.37 10.27
CA ALA A 102 4.46 -7.61 10.33
C ALA A 102 5.98 -7.34 10.41
N LEU A 103 6.48 -6.41 9.61
CA LEU A 103 7.90 -6.05 9.63
C LEU A 103 8.31 -5.33 10.92
N ARG A 104 7.44 -4.50 11.51
CA ARG A 104 7.71 -3.86 12.81
C ARG A 104 7.85 -4.88 13.95
N LEU A 105 7.10 -5.98 13.90
CA LEU A 105 7.21 -7.06 14.88
C LEU A 105 8.55 -7.82 14.79
N VAL A 106 9.17 -7.85 13.61
CA VAL A 106 10.41 -8.63 13.36
C VAL A 106 11.67 -7.76 13.47
N GLY A 107 11.69 -6.59 12.82
CA GLY A 107 12.88 -5.76 12.65
C GLY A 107 12.82 -4.39 13.34
N GLY A 108 11.79 -4.12 14.15
CA GLY A 108 11.64 -2.88 14.90
C GLY A 108 11.09 -1.71 14.08
N SER A 109 11.15 -0.50 14.65
CA SER A 109 10.48 0.71 14.14
C SER A 109 11.38 1.69 13.40
N ASP A 110 12.62 1.32 13.06
CA ASP A 110 13.52 2.19 12.29
C ASP A 110 13.08 2.28 10.82
N HIS A 111 12.63 3.47 10.40
CA HIS A 111 12.16 3.73 9.04
C HIS A 111 13.23 3.56 7.96
N ARG A 112 14.52 3.58 8.30
CA ARG A 112 15.62 3.37 7.32
C ARG A 112 15.62 1.96 6.77
N TRP A 113 15.30 0.98 7.61
CA TRP A 113 15.14 -0.41 7.23
C TRP A 113 13.70 -0.72 6.85
N LEU A 114 12.73 -0.19 7.60
CA LEU A 114 11.33 -0.52 7.44
C LEU A 114 10.79 -0.08 6.07
N LEU A 115 11.12 1.12 5.57
CA LEU A 115 10.60 1.60 4.29
C LEU A 115 11.02 0.72 3.09
N PRO A 116 12.33 0.41 2.88
CA PRO A 116 12.72 -0.48 1.79
C PRO A 116 12.23 -1.91 2.00
N ALA A 117 12.22 -2.43 3.23
CA ALA A 117 11.68 -3.74 3.54
C ALA A 117 10.18 -3.82 3.19
N CYS A 118 9.38 -2.81 3.54
CA CYS A 118 7.96 -2.73 3.18
C CYS A 118 7.75 -2.72 1.67
N ALA A 119 8.57 -2.00 0.91
CA ALA A 119 8.46 -1.97 -0.54
C ALA A 119 8.71 -3.36 -1.16
N MET A 120 9.75 -4.06 -0.70
CA MET A 120 10.09 -5.40 -1.21
C MET A 120 9.10 -6.46 -0.77
N THR A 121 8.79 -6.53 0.53
CA THR A 121 7.87 -7.52 1.09
C THR A 121 6.44 -7.27 0.63
N GLY A 122 6.02 -6.02 0.48
CA GLY A 122 4.69 -5.67 -0.05
C GLY A 122 4.53 -6.05 -1.52
N GLY A 123 5.54 -5.79 -2.35
CA GLY A 123 5.56 -6.27 -3.74
C GLY A 123 5.51 -7.79 -3.82
N GLY A 124 6.34 -8.50 -3.03
CA GLY A 124 6.33 -9.96 -2.97
C GLY A 124 4.98 -10.53 -2.49
N PHE A 125 4.36 -9.90 -1.48
CA PHE A 125 3.03 -10.27 -0.99
C PHE A 125 1.97 -10.11 -2.07
N LEU A 126 2.01 -9.03 -2.85
CA LEU A 126 1.09 -8.82 -3.97
C LEU A 126 1.28 -9.83 -5.09
N VAL A 127 2.53 -10.18 -5.43
CA VAL A 127 2.82 -11.24 -6.42
C VAL A 127 2.27 -12.58 -5.95
N PHE A 128 2.44 -12.92 -4.67
CA PHE A 128 1.87 -14.13 -4.09
C PHE A 128 0.34 -14.10 -4.15
N ALA A 129 -0.30 -13.00 -3.73
CA ALA A 129 -1.74 -12.85 -3.74
C ALA A 129 -2.32 -12.93 -5.17
N ASP A 130 -1.66 -12.33 -6.16
CA ASP A 130 -2.05 -12.42 -7.58
C ASP A 130 -1.91 -13.85 -8.11
N THR A 131 -0.84 -14.56 -7.74
CA THR A 131 -0.64 -15.96 -8.13
C THR A 131 -1.75 -16.85 -7.56
N VAL A 132 -2.13 -16.65 -6.30
CA VAL A 132 -3.26 -17.36 -5.67
C VAL A 132 -4.58 -17.01 -6.36
N ALA A 133 -4.80 -15.72 -6.66
CA ALA A 133 -6.02 -15.25 -7.32
C ALA A 133 -6.23 -15.91 -8.70
N ARG A 134 -5.15 -16.13 -9.46
CA ARG A 134 -5.19 -16.78 -10.79
C ARG A 134 -5.35 -18.30 -10.74
N THR A 135 -4.94 -18.95 -9.66
CA THR A 135 -4.85 -20.42 -9.57
C THR A 135 -6.04 -21.09 -8.88
N VAL A 136 -6.71 -20.39 -7.95
CA VAL A 136 -7.77 -21.00 -7.11
C VAL A 136 -9.07 -21.29 -7.88
N LEU A 137 -9.40 -20.53 -8.93
CA LEU A 137 -10.73 -20.55 -9.56
C LEU A 137 -10.71 -20.54 -11.10
N THR A 138 -9.65 -21.07 -11.70
CA THR A 138 -9.54 -21.23 -13.17
C THR A 138 -10.77 -21.93 -13.76
N PRO A 139 -11.46 -21.39 -14.81
CA PRO A 139 -11.04 -20.30 -15.71
C PRO A 139 -11.46 -18.88 -15.30
N ALA A 140 -12.10 -18.69 -14.14
CA ALA A 140 -12.46 -17.36 -13.65
C ALA A 140 -11.29 -16.73 -12.88
N GLU A 141 -10.97 -15.47 -13.19
CA GLU A 141 -9.95 -14.72 -12.46
C GLU A 141 -10.58 -13.96 -11.29
N LEU A 142 -10.08 -14.16 -10.06
CA LEU A 142 -10.47 -13.30 -8.95
C LEU A 142 -9.68 -12.00 -8.95
N PRO A 143 -10.32 -10.88 -8.58
CA PRO A 143 -9.61 -9.66 -8.26
C PRO A 143 -8.66 -9.88 -7.08
N VAL A 144 -7.42 -9.40 -7.21
CA VAL A 144 -6.39 -9.54 -6.17
C VAL A 144 -6.81 -8.85 -4.87
N GLY A 145 -7.57 -7.75 -4.95
CA GLY A 145 -8.06 -7.06 -3.76
C GLY A 145 -8.98 -7.92 -2.89
N VAL A 146 -9.69 -8.89 -3.47
CA VAL A 146 -10.49 -9.86 -2.70
C VAL A 146 -9.58 -10.80 -1.93
N VAL A 147 -8.52 -11.32 -2.56
CA VAL A 147 -7.55 -12.22 -1.92
C VAL A 147 -6.80 -11.50 -0.79
N THR A 148 -6.35 -10.27 -1.03
CA THR A 148 -5.66 -9.49 0.01
C THR A 148 -6.58 -9.11 1.16
N ALA A 149 -7.87 -8.87 0.91
CA ALA A 149 -8.86 -8.64 1.98
C ALA A 149 -9.11 -9.90 2.81
N LEU A 150 -9.26 -11.07 2.17
CA LEU A 150 -9.46 -12.34 2.88
C LEU A 150 -8.27 -12.70 3.78
N LEU A 151 -7.05 -12.38 3.36
CA LEU A 151 -5.85 -12.56 4.17
C LEU A 151 -5.68 -11.45 5.22
N GLY A 152 -5.99 -10.21 4.84
CA GLY A 152 -5.72 -9.03 5.67
C GLY A 152 -6.70 -8.86 6.83
N VAL A 153 -7.98 -9.19 6.65
CA VAL A 153 -9.01 -9.06 7.71
C VAL A 153 -8.69 -9.93 8.93
N PRO A 154 -8.40 -11.25 8.81
CA PRO A 154 -8.02 -12.08 9.95
C PRO A 154 -6.77 -11.57 10.66
N VAL A 155 -5.76 -11.14 9.90
CA VAL A 155 -4.52 -10.58 10.48
C VAL A 155 -4.82 -9.30 11.24
N PHE A 156 -5.61 -8.39 10.67
CA PHE A 156 -5.98 -7.14 11.33
C PHE A 156 -6.79 -7.39 12.61
N LEU A 157 -7.75 -8.30 12.58
CA LEU A 157 -8.53 -8.68 13.77
C LEU A 157 -7.64 -9.27 14.86
N TRP A 158 -6.72 -10.18 14.49
CA TRP A 158 -5.77 -10.76 15.44
C TRP A 158 -4.88 -9.69 16.10
N LEU A 159 -4.39 -8.72 15.32
CA LEU A 159 -3.61 -7.60 15.83
C LEU A 159 -4.42 -6.70 16.77
N LEU A 160 -5.68 -6.44 16.45
CA LEU A 160 -6.58 -5.64 17.28
C LEU A 160 -6.77 -6.27 18.66
N VAL A 161 -7.12 -7.55 18.70
CA VAL A 161 -7.33 -8.30 19.96
C VAL A 161 -6.06 -8.32 20.81
N ARG A 162 -4.90 -8.51 20.19
CA ARG A 162 -3.61 -8.55 20.92
C ARG A 162 -3.22 -7.20 21.50
N SER A 163 -3.62 -6.08 20.87
CA SER A 163 -3.28 -4.75 21.36
C SER A 163 -4.07 -4.35 22.61
N GLU A 164 -5.30 -4.86 22.76
CA GLU A 164 -6.16 -4.60 23.92
C GLU A 164 -5.63 -5.27 25.21
N GLU A 165 -4.89 -6.38 25.11
CA GLU A 165 -4.25 -7.03 26.28
C GLU A 165 -3.03 -6.26 26.84
N SER A 166 -2.58 -5.18 26.18
CA SER A 166 -1.41 -4.39 26.60
C SER A 166 -1.73 -3.07 27.32
N LEU A 167 -3.00 -2.81 27.62
CA LEU A 167 -3.47 -1.72 28.49
C LEU A 167 -3.88 -2.26 29.87
#